data_AF-A0A0R2F070-F1
#
_entry.id   AF-A0A0R2F070-F1
#
_cell.length_a   1.000
_cell.length_b   1.000
_cell.length_c   1.000
_cell.angle_alpha   90.00
_cell.angle_beta   90.00
_cell.angle_gamma   90.00
#
_symmetry.space_group_name_H-M   'P 1'
#
loop_
_entity.id
_entity.type
_entity.pdbx_description
1 polymer ?
#
loop_
_entity_poly.entity_id
_entity_poly.type
_entity_poly.pdbx_seq_one_letter_code
_entity_poly.pdbx_strand_id
1 'polypeptide(L)'
;MKQGFSLIETIIAIAVIAVGLLTIQLGTSIVMNQRQREFDEQLAWYQLLGELESPEYRFRVTKMDRYQLILKSPRVTKRPFLLRHRRTVETKASHELMLTTPYGGYLPLIREVKDVTWATKKNRLYLELTMMKGQKFSALTSVPVGLDQEKGEKK
;
A
#
# COMPACT_ATOMS: atom_id res chain seq x y z
N MET A 1 50.85 19.90 -39.91
CA MET A 1 50.22 18.73 -40.56
C MET A 1 48.95 18.41 -39.80
N LYS A 2 47.78 18.41 -40.46
CA LYS A 2 46.52 18.01 -39.81
C LYS A 2 46.52 16.48 -39.73
N GLN A 3 46.59 15.92 -38.53
CA GLN A 3 46.39 14.49 -38.32
C GLN A 3 44.92 14.18 -38.62
N GLY A 4 44.67 13.40 -39.68
CA GLY A 4 43.34 12.88 -39.98
C GLY A 4 42.98 11.79 -38.98
N PHE A 5 41.72 11.75 -38.54
CA PHE A 5 41.21 10.69 -37.68
C PHE A 5 41.35 9.32 -38.35
N SER A 6 41.86 8.34 -37.61
CA SER A 6 41.92 6.96 -38.09
C SER A 6 40.52 6.35 -38.12
N LEU A 7 40.24 5.52 -39.13
CA LEU A 7 39.00 4.74 -39.22
C LEU A 7 38.77 3.92 -37.93
N ILE A 8 39.85 3.37 -37.37
CA ILE A 8 39.82 2.56 -36.15
C ILE A 8 39.41 3.41 -34.95
N GLU A 9 39.95 4.62 -34.81
CA GLU A 9 39.56 5.54 -33.73
C GLU A 9 38.07 5.90 -33.81
N THR A 10 37.56 6.09 -35.03
CA THR A 10 36.14 6.36 -35.25
C THR A 10 35.26 5.18 -34.81
N ILE A 11 35.66 3.95 -35.16
CA ILE A 11 34.93 2.73 -34.75
C ILE A 11 34.94 2.57 -33.23
N ILE A 12 36.10 2.80 -32.59
CA ILE A 12 36.22 2.74 -31.12
C ILE A 12 35.37 3.83 -30.46
N ALA A 13 35.38 5.05 -31.00
CA ALA A 13 34.56 6.15 -30.49
C ALA A 13 33.07 5.83 -30.56
N ILE A 14 32.59 5.27 -31.67
CA ILE A 14 31.19 4.84 -31.81
C ILE A 14 30.84 3.75 -30.80
N ALA A 15 31.71 2.76 -30.59
CA ALA A 15 31.48 1.70 -29.62
C ALA A 15 31.37 2.25 -28.19
N VAL A 16 32.26 3.16 -27.80
CA VAL A 16 32.23 3.81 -26.49
C VAL A 16 30.95 4.63 -26.30
N ILE A 17 30.53 5.39 -27.33
CA ILE A 17 29.29 6.16 -27.29
C ILE A 17 28.07 5.23 -27.16
N ALA A 18 28.04 4.12 -27.90
CA ALA A 18 26.95 3.15 -27.84
C ALA A 18 26.79 2.53 -26.45
N VAL A 19 27.91 2.13 -25.82
CA VAL A 19 27.91 1.61 -24.44
C VAL A 19 27.47 2.69 -23.44
N GLY A 20 27.92 3.93 -23.64
CA GLY A 20 27.49 5.08 -22.83
C GLY A 20 25.97 5.30 -22.90
N LEU A 21 25.40 5.30 -24.11
CA LEU A 21 23.96 5.45 -24.33
C LEU A 21 23.15 4.32 -23.71
N LEU A 22 23.59 3.06 -23.87
CA LEU A 22 22.95 1.91 -23.24
C LEU A 22 22.94 2.01 -21.71
N THR A 23 24.05 2.46 -21.12
CA THR A 23 24.17 2.64 -19.67
C THR A 23 23.19 3.72 -19.17
N ILE A 24 23.10 4.84 -19.89
CA ILE A 24 22.15 5.91 -19.57
C ILE A 24 20.71 5.40 -19.68
N GLN A 25 20.37 4.66 -20.75
CA GLN A 25 19.02 4.13 -20.96
C GLN A 25 18.59 3.15 -19.86
N LEU A 26 19.51 2.27 -19.42
CA LEU A 26 19.24 1.35 -18.32
C LEU A 26 19.06 2.11 -17.00
N GLY A 27 19.94 3.08 -16.73
CA GLY A 27 19.86 3.94 -15.54
C GLY A 27 18.54 4.71 -15.47
N THR A 28 18.12 5.36 -16.56
CA THR A 28 16.86 6.12 -16.60
C THR A 28 15.65 5.22 -16.45
N SER A 29 15.65 4.04 -17.07
CA SER A 29 14.56 3.06 -16.94
C SER A 29 14.38 2.60 -15.49
N ILE A 30 15.48 2.34 -14.77
CA ILE A 30 15.43 1.94 -13.36
C ILE A 30 14.83 3.06 -12.50
N VAL A 31 15.32 4.29 -12.67
CA VAL A 31 14.84 5.44 -11.90
C VAL A 31 13.37 5.75 -12.20
N MET A 32 12.97 5.70 -13.46
CA MET A 32 11.59 5.97 -13.86
C MET A 32 10.63 4.92 -13.27
N ASN A 33 11.01 3.63 -13.33
CA ASN A 33 10.22 2.55 -12.75
C ASN A 33 10.11 2.65 -11.22
N GLN A 34 11.16 3.10 -10.53
CA GLN A 34 11.09 3.33 -9.09
C GLN A 34 10.12 4.47 -8.76
N ARG A 35 10.22 5.61 -9.45
CA ARG A 35 9.30 6.74 -9.26
C ARG A 35 7.86 6.35 -9.52
N GLN A 36 7.59 5.68 -10.65
CA GLN A 36 6.24 5.23 -10.98
C GLN A 36 5.64 4.37 -9.86
N ARG A 37 6.44 3.45 -9.31
CA ARG A 37 6.00 2.60 -8.19
C ARG A 37 5.71 3.40 -6.93
N GLU A 38 6.57 4.35 -6.55
CA GLU A 38 6.30 5.21 -5.39
C GLU A 38 4.99 5.99 -5.53
N PHE A 39 4.70 6.47 -6.75
CA PHE A 39 3.41 7.10 -7.05
C PHE A 39 2.24 6.11 -6.97
N ASP A 40 2.39 4.90 -7.50
CA ASP A 40 1.36 3.87 -7.44
C ASP A 40 1.06 3.44 -5.98
N GLU A 41 2.10 3.27 -5.16
CA GLU A 41 1.99 2.94 -3.74
C GLU A 41 1.30 4.08 -2.96
N GLN A 42 1.64 5.34 -3.26
CA GLN A 42 0.99 6.51 -2.68
C GLN A 42 -0.49 6.65 -3.11
N LEU A 43 -0.80 6.37 -4.38
CA LEU A 43 -2.18 6.39 -4.87
C LEU A 43 -3.02 5.32 -4.18
N ALA A 44 -2.49 4.10 -4.06
CA ALA A 44 -3.16 2.99 -3.35
C ALA A 44 -3.41 3.33 -1.88
N TRP A 45 -2.48 4.01 -1.22
CA TRP A 45 -2.67 4.51 0.15
C TRP A 45 -3.87 5.47 0.25
N TYR A 46 -3.97 6.45 -0.66
CA TYR A 46 -5.11 7.38 -0.65
C TYR A 46 -6.43 6.72 -1.04
N GLN A 47 -6.41 5.73 -1.94
CA GLN A 47 -7.60 4.93 -2.26
C GLN A 47 -8.08 4.15 -1.03
N LEU A 48 -7.17 3.53 -0.28
CA LEU A 48 -7.49 2.85 0.98
C LEU A 48 -8.12 3.82 1.99
N LEU A 49 -7.56 5.01 2.15
CA LEU A 49 -8.13 6.02 3.06
C LEU A 49 -9.51 6.48 2.58
N GLY A 50 -9.66 6.74 1.28
CA GLY A 50 -10.94 7.12 0.68
C GLY A 50 -12.03 6.07 0.91
N GLU A 51 -11.69 4.79 0.79
CA GLU A 51 -12.62 3.68 1.04
C GLU A 51 -13.01 3.58 2.52
N LEU A 52 -12.03 3.67 3.43
CA LEU A 52 -12.27 3.62 4.88
C LEU A 52 -13.06 4.83 5.40
N GLU A 53 -12.84 6.00 4.82
CA GLU A 53 -13.48 7.25 5.22
C GLU A 53 -14.72 7.57 4.38
N SER A 54 -15.11 6.69 3.46
CA SER A 54 -16.22 6.93 2.57
C SER A 54 -17.51 7.21 3.33
N PRO A 55 -18.23 8.31 3.01
CA PRO A 55 -19.54 8.62 3.58
C PRO A 55 -20.62 7.57 3.29
N GLU A 56 -20.38 6.69 2.33
CA GLU A 56 -21.28 5.59 1.97
C GLU A 56 -21.32 4.55 3.10
N TYR A 57 -20.16 4.07 3.53
CA TYR A 57 -20.07 3.05 4.57
C TYR A 57 -20.18 3.62 5.98
N ARG A 58 -19.59 4.81 6.25
CA ARG A 58 -19.49 5.38 7.62
C ARG A 58 -19.02 4.34 8.65
N PHE A 59 -17.90 3.69 8.36
CA PHE A 59 -17.37 2.65 9.22
C PHE A 59 -17.16 3.15 10.65
N ARG A 60 -17.30 2.25 11.63
CA ARG A 60 -16.85 2.41 13.01
C ARG A 60 -16.07 1.18 13.40
N VAL A 61 -14.93 1.36 14.07
CA VAL A 61 -14.16 0.23 14.60
C VAL A 61 -14.86 -0.26 15.87
N THR A 62 -15.25 -1.53 15.88
CA THR A 62 -15.84 -2.19 17.07
C THR A 62 -14.82 -3.01 17.82
N LYS A 63 -13.87 -3.62 17.11
CA LYS A 63 -12.78 -4.40 17.69
C LYS A 63 -11.51 -4.22 16.89
N MET A 64 -10.39 -4.12 17.59
CA MET A 64 -9.05 -4.01 17.03
C MET A 64 -8.20 -5.17 17.55
N ASP A 65 -7.65 -5.94 16.63
CA ASP A 65 -6.77 -7.07 16.90
C ASP A 65 -5.46 -6.86 16.11
N ARG A 66 -4.42 -7.62 16.42
CA ARG A 66 -3.10 -7.43 15.81
C ARG A 66 -3.14 -7.54 14.28
N TYR A 67 -3.91 -8.49 13.75
CA TYR A 67 -3.93 -8.79 12.32
C TYR A 67 -5.22 -8.35 11.60
N GLN A 68 -6.18 -7.81 12.34
CA GLN A 68 -7.50 -7.48 11.79
C GLN A 68 -8.21 -6.37 12.57
N LEU A 69 -8.99 -5.56 11.85
CA LEU A 69 -10.01 -4.68 12.43
C LEU A 69 -11.39 -5.20 12.09
N ILE A 70 -12.28 -5.16 13.07
CA ILE A 70 -13.71 -5.38 12.87
C ILE A 70 -14.37 -4.01 12.74
N LEU A 71 -14.97 -3.77 11.58
CA LEU A 71 -15.64 -2.54 11.21
C LEU A 71 -17.15 -2.79 11.14
N LYS A 72 -17.95 -1.83 11.57
CA LYS A 72 -19.40 -1.86 11.41
C LYS A 72 -19.84 -0.67 10.57
N SER A 73 -20.65 -0.92 9.55
CA SER A 73 -21.31 0.13 8.77
C SER A 73 -22.77 0.24 9.23
N PRO A 74 -23.23 1.38 9.77
CA PRO A 74 -24.64 1.54 10.11
C PRO A 74 -25.53 1.69 8.86
N ARG A 75 -24.96 1.92 7.67
CA ARG A 75 -25.70 2.23 6.44
C ARG A 75 -25.90 1.05 5.51
N VAL A 76 -24.88 0.19 5.36
CA VAL A 76 -24.86 -0.81 4.30
C VAL A 76 -25.37 -2.15 4.78
N THR A 77 -24.94 -2.61 5.95
CA THR A 77 -25.37 -3.91 6.48
C THR A 77 -25.22 -3.97 7.98
N LYS A 78 -26.08 -4.74 8.65
CA LYS A 78 -25.94 -5.04 10.08
C LYS A 78 -24.70 -5.91 10.36
N ARG A 79 -24.12 -6.53 9.33
CA ARG A 79 -22.98 -7.44 9.45
C ARG A 79 -21.66 -6.68 9.60
N PRO A 80 -20.69 -7.24 10.32
CA PRO A 80 -19.37 -6.63 10.41
C PRO A 80 -18.59 -6.82 9.11
N PHE A 81 -17.79 -5.82 8.78
CA PHE A 81 -16.70 -5.90 7.82
C PHE A 81 -15.40 -6.19 8.57
N LEU A 82 -14.45 -6.77 7.85
CA LEU A 82 -13.18 -7.20 8.38
C LEU A 82 -12.09 -6.59 7.49
N LEU A 83 -11.31 -5.69 8.06
CA LEU A 83 -10.09 -5.20 7.43
C LEU A 83 -8.94 -6.09 7.89
N ARG A 84 -8.32 -6.86 7.00
CA ARG A 84 -7.35 -7.89 7.36
C ARG A 84 -6.08 -7.77 6.54
N HIS A 85 -4.95 -7.93 7.21
CA HIS A 85 -3.67 -8.18 6.55
C HIS A 85 -3.52 -9.68 6.30
N ARG A 86 -3.40 -10.10 5.04
CA ARG A 86 -3.30 -11.51 4.65
C ARG A 86 -2.24 -11.70 3.58
N ARG A 87 -1.63 -12.90 3.59
CA ARG A 87 -0.81 -13.40 2.48
C ARG A 87 -1.70 -14.04 1.41
N THR A 88 -1.63 -13.53 0.19
CA THR A 88 -2.41 -14.05 -0.95
C THR A 88 -1.79 -15.36 -1.46
N VAL A 89 -2.62 -16.34 -1.80
CA VAL A 89 -2.14 -17.67 -2.27
C VAL A 89 -1.83 -17.66 -3.77
N GLU A 90 -2.56 -16.85 -4.55
CA GLU A 90 -2.39 -16.72 -6.02
C GLU A 90 -1.04 -16.11 -6.41
N THR A 91 -0.51 -15.24 -5.55
CA THR A 91 0.78 -14.57 -5.72
C THR A 91 1.61 -14.88 -4.48
N LYS A 92 2.32 -16.01 -4.50
CA LYS A 92 3.09 -16.64 -3.39
C LYS A 92 4.00 -15.71 -2.55
N ALA A 93 4.13 -14.43 -2.86
CA ALA A 93 4.99 -13.46 -2.19
C ALA A 93 4.32 -12.11 -1.83
N SER A 94 3.05 -11.85 -2.17
CA SER A 94 2.41 -10.58 -1.81
C SER A 94 1.54 -10.71 -0.57
N HIS A 95 1.84 -9.85 0.40
CA HIS A 95 0.96 -9.54 1.50
C HIS A 95 0.07 -8.38 1.08
N GLU A 96 -1.21 -8.45 1.42
CA GLU A 96 -2.21 -7.45 1.05
C GLU A 96 -3.05 -7.06 2.25
N LEU A 97 -3.57 -5.84 2.21
CA LEU A 97 -4.60 -5.38 3.11
C LEU A 97 -5.92 -5.37 2.36
N MET A 98 -6.88 -6.16 2.84
CA MET A 98 -8.15 -6.40 2.18
C MET A 98 -9.33 -6.10 3.10
N LEU A 99 -10.42 -5.66 2.51
CA LEU A 99 -11.72 -5.58 3.15
C LEU A 99 -12.55 -6.82 2.75
N THR A 100 -13.09 -7.51 3.74
CA THR A 100 -13.89 -8.72 3.54
C THR A 100 -15.06 -8.75 4.53
N THR A 101 -15.95 -9.73 4.40
CA THR A 101 -17.01 -10.00 5.38
C THR A 101 -16.89 -11.44 5.88
N PRO A 102 -17.47 -11.78 7.05
CA PRO A 102 -17.43 -13.15 7.58
C PRO A 102 -17.98 -14.23 6.65
N TYR A 103 -18.84 -13.86 5.70
CA TYR A 103 -19.53 -14.78 4.79
C TYR A 103 -18.95 -14.79 3.38
N GLY A 104 -17.83 -14.09 3.15
CA GLY A 104 -17.22 -13.94 1.85
C GLY A 104 -17.20 -12.48 1.36
N GLY A 105 -16.88 -12.30 0.08
CA GLY A 105 -16.55 -10.99 -0.48
C GLY A 105 -15.09 -10.63 -0.24
N TYR A 106 -14.47 -10.07 -1.27
CA TYR A 106 -13.04 -9.78 -1.29
C TYR A 106 -12.81 -8.48 -2.04
N LEU A 107 -12.37 -7.45 -1.32
CA LEU A 107 -11.97 -6.17 -1.88
C LEU A 107 -10.52 -5.88 -1.45
N PRO A 108 -9.52 -6.13 -2.33
CA PRO A 108 -8.15 -5.76 -2.03
C PRO A 108 -8.01 -4.24 -2.06
N LEU A 109 -7.51 -3.65 -0.98
CA LEU A 109 -7.34 -2.20 -0.88
C LEU A 109 -5.91 -1.78 -1.25
N ILE A 110 -4.91 -2.54 -0.80
CA ILE A 110 -3.51 -2.27 -1.10
C ILE A 110 -2.70 -3.58 -1.09
N ARG A 111 -1.76 -3.70 -2.01
CA ARG A 111 -0.89 -4.87 -2.21
C ARG A 111 0.54 -4.55 -1.78
N GLU A 112 1.39 -5.58 -1.69
CA GLU A 112 2.80 -5.46 -1.30
C GLU A 112 3.00 -4.81 0.09
N VAL A 113 2.12 -5.13 1.03
CA VAL A 113 2.16 -4.59 2.39
C VAL A 113 3.01 -5.46 3.30
N LYS A 114 4.18 -4.97 3.73
CA LYS A 114 5.06 -5.70 4.65
C LYS A 114 4.45 -5.87 6.02
N ASP A 115 3.94 -4.77 6.58
CA ASP A 115 3.43 -4.74 7.94
C ASP A 115 2.35 -3.66 8.06
N VAL A 116 1.38 -3.91 8.94
CA VAL A 116 0.35 -2.94 9.28
C VAL A 116 0.16 -2.93 10.78
N THR A 117 0.15 -1.73 11.34
CA THR A 117 -0.20 -1.51 12.72
C THR A 117 -1.37 -0.54 12.81
N TRP A 118 -2.21 -0.79 13.80
CA TRP A 118 -3.39 0.00 14.08
C TRP A 118 -3.36 0.38 15.55
N ALA A 119 -3.72 1.63 15.83
CA ALA A 119 -3.84 2.16 17.17
C ALA A 119 -5.08 3.04 17.28
N THR A 120 -5.47 3.35 18.52
CA THR A 120 -6.50 4.35 18.78
C THR A 120 -5.83 5.64 19.25
N LYS A 121 -6.07 6.76 18.55
CA LYS A 121 -5.62 8.10 18.95
C LYS A 121 -6.82 9.03 18.92
N LYS A 122 -7.10 9.76 20.02
CA LYS A 122 -8.25 10.69 20.12
C LYS A 122 -9.58 10.05 19.71
N ASN A 123 -9.82 8.80 20.13
CA ASN A 123 -11.00 7.99 19.79
C ASN A 123 -11.23 7.75 18.28
N ARG A 124 -10.17 7.85 17.49
CA ARG A 124 -10.15 7.61 16.04
C ARG A 124 -9.10 6.57 15.70
N LEU A 125 -9.29 5.91 14.56
CA LEU A 125 -8.38 4.89 14.06
C LEU A 125 -7.11 5.55 13.52
N TYR A 126 -5.97 5.18 14.07
CA TYR A 126 -4.66 5.50 13.53
C TYR A 126 -4.14 4.25 12.80
N LEU A 127 -3.83 4.40 11.51
CA LEU A 127 -3.18 3.37 10.71
C LEU A 127 -1.73 3.77 10.44
N GLU A 128 -0.84 2.80 10.56
CA GLU A 128 0.53 2.88 10.05
C GLU A 128 0.81 1.64 9.20
N LEU A 129 1.31 1.87 7.99
CA LEU A 129 1.51 0.85 6.98
C LEU A 129 2.93 0.94 6.45
N THR A 130 3.61 -0.19 6.35
CA THR A 130 4.93 -0.31 5.72
C THR A 130 4.83 -1.19 4.49
N MET A 131 5.26 -0.67 3.35
CA MET A 131 5.33 -1.41 2.08
C MET A 131 6.56 -2.35 2.05
N MET A 132 6.52 -3.40 1.23
CA MET A 132 7.63 -4.36 1.08
C MET A 132 8.95 -3.68 0.67
N LYS A 133 8.88 -2.56 -0.03
CA LYS A 133 10.03 -1.76 -0.48
C LYS A 133 10.48 -0.69 0.52
N GLY A 134 9.82 -0.57 1.66
CA GLY A 134 10.22 0.31 2.77
C GLY A 134 9.52 1.66 2.83
N GLN A 135 8.67 2.01 1.85
CA GLN A 135 7.83 3.20 1.96
C GLN A 135 6.87 3.04 3.15
N LYS A 136 6.74 4.09 3.95
CA LYS A 136 5.90 4.10 5.15
C LYS A 136 4.84 5.17 5.03
N PHE A 137 3.63 4.80 5.41
CA PHE A 137 2.48 5.70 5.45
C PHE A 137 1.85 5.66 6.84
N SER A 138 1.36 6.80 7.29
CA SER A 138 0.52 6.82 8.49
C SER A 138 -0.53 7.90 8.40
N ALA A 139 -1.71 7.64 8.97
CA ALA A 139 -2.79 8.62 9.04
C ALA A 139 -3.65 8.38 10.27
N LEU A 140 -4.13 9.50 10.84
CA LEU A 140 -5.25 9.49 11.76
C LEU A 140 -6.52 9.67 10.95
N THR A 141 -7.37 8.64 10.90
CA THR A 141 -8.55 8.66 10.04
C THR A 141 -9.74 9.35 10.73
N SER A 142 -10.79 9.62 9.97
CA SER A 142 -12.08 10.07 10.47
C SER A 142 -12.92 8.94 11.11
N VAL A 143 -12.50 7.68 10.94
CA VAL A 143 -13.22 6.49 11.44
C VAL A 143 -13.18 6.47 12.97
N PRO A 144 -14.34 6.58 13.66
CA PRO A 144 -14.37 6.54 15.10
C PRO A 144 -14.16 5.12 15.61
N VAL A 145 -13.48 5.02 16.75
CA VAL A 145 -13.32 3.77 17.48
C VAL A 145 -14.36 3.74 18.59
N GLY A 146 -15.34 2.86 18.44
CA GLY A 146 -16.33 2.55 19.47
C GLY A 146 -16.05 1.15 19.98
N LEU A 147 -15.06 1.02 20.87
CA LEU A 147 -14.87 -0.23 21.60
C LEU A 147 -16.11 -0.42 22.45
N ASP A 148 -16.97 -1.37 22.07
CA ASP A 148 -18.05 -1.81 22.95
C ASP A 148 -17.36 -2.28 24.25
N GLN A 149 -17.48 -1.48 25.31
CA GLN A 149 -17.28 -1.99 26.65
C GLN A 149 -18.40 -3.01 26.85
N GLU A 150 -18.10 -4.29 26.61
CA GLU A 150 -18.82 -5.36 27.28
C GLU A 150 -18.71 -5.06 28.77
N LYS A 151 -19.78 -4.47 29.31
CA LYS A 151 -20.10 -4.53 30.72
C LYS A 151 -20.02 -6.00 31.09
N GLY A 152 -18.94 -6.39 31.77
CA GLY A 152 -18.94 -7.55 32.63
C GLY A 152 -19.93 -7.29 33.75
N GLU A 153 -21.21 -7.55 33.50
CA GLU A 153 -22.21 -7.66 34.54
C GLU A 153 -22.08 -9.07 35.11
N LYS A 154 -21.17 -9.20 36.09
CA LYS A 154 -21.29 -10.23 37.11
C LYS A 154 -22.61 -10.01 37.84
N LYS A 155 -23.53 -10.95 37.71
CA LYS A 155 -24.46 -11.33 38.78
C LYS A 155 -24.62 -12.84 38.78
#